data_AF-A0A2V8WGL8-F1
#
_entry.id   AF-A0A2V8WGL8-F1
#
_cell.length_a   1.000
_cell.length_b   1.000
_cell.length_c   1.000
_cell.angle_alpha   90.00
_cell.angle_beta   90.00
_cell.angle_gamma   90.00
#
_symmetry.space_group_name_H-M   'P 1'
#
loop_
_entity.id
_entity.type
_entity.pdbx_description
1 polymer ?
#
loop_
_entity_poly.entity_id
_entity_poly.type
_entity_poly.pdbx_seq_one_letter_code
_entity_poly.pdbx_strand_id
1 'polypeptide(L)'
;MRPAKPHESPYSAKNAHSRAKSFVFRSAVITTQVLLAGAVRVLEFGEEGARYTGEIRNSLERIGRPIGAYDLLIAGQALSYKLTLVTANTKEFARVKGLV
;
A
#
# COMPACT_ATOMS: atom_id res chain seq x y z
N MET A 1 55.67 23.58 13.63
CA MET A 1 54.41 23.79 12.89
C MET A 1 53.66 22.46 12.82
N ARG A 2 52.43 22.34 13.34
CA ARG A 2 51.61 21.13 13.18
C ARG A 2 50.91 21.16 11.81
N PRO A 3 50.84 20.06 11.05
CA PRO A 3 50.13 20.03 9.77
C PRO A 3 48.64 20.28 9.97
N ALA A 4 48.03 21.09 9.10
CA ALA A 4 46.59 21.34 9.10
C ALA A 4 45.83 20.04 8.77
N LYS A 5 44.76 19.74 9.51
CA LYS A 5 43.90 18.59 9.20
C LYS A 5 43.21 18.81 7.84
N PRO A 6 43.02 17.75 7.02
CA PRO A 6 42.30 17.87 5.75
C PRO A 6 40.88 18.38 6.01
N HIS A 7 40.48 19.43 5.30
CA HIS A 7 39.11 19.93 5.33
C HIS A 7 38.23 19.04 4.45
N GLU A 8 37.61 18.02 5.04
CA GLU A 8 36.59 17.24 4.33
C GLU A 8 35.40 18.15 3.99
N SER A 9 35.09 18.26 2.69
CA SER A 9 33.95 19.04 2.22
C SER A 9 32.64 18.44 2.77
N PRO A 10 31.79 19.22 3.47
CA PRO A 10 30.52 18.75 4.02
C PRO A 10 29.52 18.28 2.94
N TYR A 11 29.84 18.45 1.65
CA TYR A 11 29.07 17.95 0.52
C TYR A 11 29.28 16.46 0.21
N SER A 12 30.36 15.82 0.69
CA SER A 12 30.65 14.41 0.37
C SER A 12 29.70 13.42 1.08
N ALA A 13 29.38 13.69 2.35
CA ALA A 13 28.53 12.81 3.17
C ALA A 13 27.05 12.79 2.72
N LYS A 14 26.54 13.89 2.14
CA LYS A 14 25.14 14.00 1.69
C LYS A 14 24.82 13.11 0.48
N ASN A 15 25.83 12.78 -0.32
CA ASN A 15 25.65 11.98 -1.54
C ASN A 15 25.60 10.47 -1.27
N ALA A 16 26.17 10.01 -0.16
CA ALA A 16 26.14 8.59 0.24
C ALA A 16 24.74 8.13 0.65
N HIS A 17 24.00 8.98 1.39
CA HIS A 17 22.64 8.69 1.83
C HIS A 17 21.62 8.66 0.67
N SER A 18 21.83 9.50 -0.35
CA SER A 18 21.03 9.51 -1.58
C SER A 18 21.29 8.27 -2.45
N ARG A 19 22.55 7.83 -2.56
CA ARG A 19 22.91 6.59 -3.29
C ARG A 19 22.35 5.33 -2.64
N ALA A 20 22.30 5.26 -1.30
CA ALA A 20 21.70 4.14 -0.58
C ALA A 20 20.18 4.02 -0.85
N LYS A 21 19.45 5.15 -0.89
CA LYS A 21 18.01 5.15 -1.25
C LYS A 21 17.76 4.67 -2.68
N SER A 22 18.61 5.08 -3.63
CA SER A 22 18.57 4.62 -5.04
C SER A 22 18.82 3.11 -5.18
N PHE A 23 19.76 2.56 -4.39
CA PHE A 23 20.07 1.13 -4.39
C PHE A 23 18.95 0.28 -3.77
N VAL A 24 18.37 0.71 -2.64
CA VAL A 24 17.21 0.06 -2.01
C VAL A 24 15.98 0.10 -2.92
N PHE A 25 15.79 1.19 -3.68
CA PHE A 25 14.68 1.32 -4.63
C PHE A 25 14.79 0.37 -5.83
N ARG A 26 16.00 0.10 -6.34
CA ARG A 26 16.22 -0.89 -7.41
C ARG A 26 16.00 -2.33 -6.95
N SER A 27 16.29 -2.64 -5.68
CA SER A 27 16.04 -3.97 -5.10
C SER A 27 14.55 -4.25 -4.87
N ALA A 28 13.78 -3.24 -4.43
CA ALA A 28 12.35 -3.38 -4.14
C ALA A 28 11.49 -3.72 -5.38
N VAL A 29 11.85 -3.21 -6.56
CA VAL A 29 11.12 -3.49 -7.81
C VAL A 29 11.25 -4.96 -8.20
N ILE A 30 12.44 -5.55 -8.07
CA ILE A 30 12.68 -6.95 -8.43
C ILE A 30 11.93 -7.88 -7.48
N THR A 31 11.99 -7.64 -6.16
CA THR A 31 11.24 -8.44 -5.17
C THR A 31 9.72 -8.37 -5.38
N THR A 32 9.19 -7.17 -5.70
CA THR A 32 7.76 -7.00 -5.99
C THR A 32 7.34 -7.77 -7.24
N GLN A 33 8.14 -7.70 -8.32
CA GLN A 33 7.88 -8.44 -9.55
C GLN A 33 7.95 -9.96 -9.32
N VAL A 34 8.93 -10.45 -8.55
CA VAL A 34 9.06 -11.89 -8.25
C VAL A 34 7.93 -12.41 -7.36
N LEU A 35 7.50 -11.63 -6.35
CA LEU A 35 6.35 -11.97 -5.49
C LEU A 35 5.05 -12.05 -6.30
N LEU A 36 4.83 -11.12 -7.22
CA LEU A 36 3.61 -11.07 -8.05
C LEU A 36 3.67 -12.05 -9.23
N ALA A 37 4.86 -12.42 -9.72
CA ALA A 37 5.05 -13.39 -10.80
C ALA A 37 4.86 -14.84 -10.36
N GLY A 38 4.99 -15.13 -9.06
CA GLY A 38 4.84 -16.47 -8.49
C GLY A 38 3.61 -16.60 -7.61
N ALA A 39 2.47 -16.97 -8.20
CA ALA A 39 1.25 -17.44 -7.53
C ALA A 39 0.24 -16.39 -6.97
N VAL A 40 0.12 -15.20 -7.58
CA VAL A 40 -1.03 -14.31 -7.30
C VAL A 40 -2.09 -14.46 -8.38
N ARG A 41 -3.33 -14.74 -7.96
CA ARG A 41 -4.48 -14.71 -8.87
C ARG A 41 -5.04 -13.28 -8.93
N VAL A 42 -5.07 -12.71 -10.12
CA VAL A 42 -5.80 -11.46 -10.38
C VAL A 42 -7.28 -11.79 -10.55
N LEU A 43 -8.14 -11.15 -9.77
CA LEU A 43 -9.58 -11.30 -9.86
C LEU A 43 -10.16 -10.12 -10.63
N GLU A 44 -11.07 -10.39 -11.57
CA GLU A 44 -11.80 -9.33 -12.26
C GLU A 44 -12.81 -8.66 -11.32
N PHE A 45 -12.91 -7.34 -11.44
CA PHE A 45 -13.94 -6.58 -10.74
C PHE A 45 -15.23 -6.61 -11.56
N GLY A 46 -16.18 -7.44 -11.10
CA GLY A 46 -17.47 -7.66 -11.76
C GLY A 46 -18.64 -6.99 -11.06
N GLU A 47 -19.84 -7.26 -11.58
CA GLU A 47 -21.11 -6.69 -11.08
C GLU A 47 -21.33 -6.93 -9.58
N GLU A 48 -21.04 -8.13 -9.07
CA GLU A 48 -21.16 -8.41 -7.64
C GLU A 48 -20.18 -7.56 -6.80
N GLY A 49 -18.95 -7.37 -7.26
CA GLY A 49 -17.99 -6.47 -6.60
C GLY A 49 -18.52 -5.04 -6.55
N ALA A 50 -19.13 -4.56 -7.64
CA ALA A 50 -19.76 -3.24 -7.70
C ALA A 50 -20.97 -3.13 -6.75
N ARG A 51 -21.81 -4.16 -6.68
CA ARG A 51 -22.96 -4.21 -5.77
C ARG A 51 -22.53 -4.09 -4.30
N TYR A 52 -21.59 -4.94 -3.86
CA TYR A 52 -21.06 -4.87 -2.49
C TYR A 52 -20.40 -3.52 -2.21
N THR A 53 -19.64 -2.96 -3.16
CA THR A 53 -19.04 -1.63 -3.05
C THR A 53 -20.11 -0.56 -2.76
N GLY A 54 -21.22 -0.57 -3.52
CA GLY A 54 -22.32 0.37 -3.34
C GLY A 54 -23.02 0.23 -1.99
N GLU A 55 -23.25 -1.00 -1.54
CA GLU A 55 -23.84 -1.29 -0.22
C GLU A 55 -22.97 -0.79 0.93
N ILE A 56 -21.65 -1.06 0.86
CA ILE A 56 -20.69 -0.56 1.84
C ILE A 56 -20.71 0.96 1.85
N ARG A 57 -20.65 1.59 0.67
CA ARG A 57 -20.65 3.06 0.53
C ARG A 57 -21.86 3.68 1.19
N ASN A 58 -23.05 3.18 0.84
CA ASN A 58 -24.30 3.65 1.41
C ASN A 58 -24.31 3.49 2.94
N SER A 59 -23.84 2.35 3.45
CA SER A 59 -23.81 2.12 4.90
C SER A 59 -22.87 3.08 5.64
N LEU A 60 -21.71 3.38 5.08
CA LEU A 60 -20.68 4.22 5.68
C LEU A 60 -21.01 5.70 5.57
N GLU A 61 -21.54 6.14 4.42
CA GLU A 61 -21.95 7.53 4.21
C GLU A 61 -23.12 7.89 5.14
N ARG A 62 -24.07 6.97 5.35
CA ARG A 62 -25.20 7.18 6.29
C ARG A 62 -24.77 7.43 7.73
N ILE A 63 -23.62 6.91 8.15
CA ILE A 63 -23.09 7.11 9.50
C ILE A 63 -21.96 8.15 9.55
N GLY A 64 -21.69 8.84 8.43
CA GLY A 64 -20.66 9.88 8.35
C GLY A 64 -19.23 9.35 8.50
N ARG A 65 -18.98 8.09 8.14
CA ARG A 65 -17.66 7.44 8.27
C ARG A 65 -17.17 6.83 6.96
N PRO A 66 -17.00 7.63 5.89
CA PRO A 66 -16.49 7.11 4.63
C PRO A 66 -15.08 6.54 4.78
N ILE A 67 -14.70 5.70 3.83
CA ILE A 67 -13.33 5.22 3.60
C ILE A 67 -12.87 5.67 2.21
N GLY A 68 -11.57 5.58 1.93
CA GLY A 68 -11.01 5.91 0.63
C GLY A 68 -11.72 5.19 -0.53
N ALA A 69 -11.83 5.84 -1.69
CA ALA A 69 -12.57 5.30 -2.83
C ALA A 69 -12.00 3.97 -3.35
N TYR A 70 -10.68 3.78 -3.31
CA TYR A 70 -10.07 2.49 -3.66
C TYR A 70 -10.22 1.45 -2.55
N ASP A 71 -10.13 1.84 -1.28
CA ASP A 71 -10.40 0.94 -0.15
C ASP A 71 -11.82 0.41 -0.18
N LEU A 72 -12.77 1.25 -0.60
CA LEU A 72 -14.15 0.87 -0.83
C LEU A 72 -14.30 -0.21 -1.91
N LEU A 73 -13.60 -0.07 -3.04
CA LEU A 73 -13.60 -1.08 -4.12
C LEU A 73 -12.93 -2.39 -3.68
N ILE A 74 -11.82 -2.30 -2.96
CA ILE A 74 -11.10 -3.46 -2.39
C ILE A 74 -12.00 -4.20 -1.40
N ALA A 75 -12.69 -3.47 -0.51
CA ALA A 75 -13.62 -4.05 0.46
C ALA A 75 -14.80 -4.74 -0.24
N GLY A 76 -15.38 -4.11 -1.26
CA GLY A 76 -16.47 -4.68 -2.05
C GLY A 76 -16.04 -5.97 -2.76
N GLN A 77 -14.86 -5.98 -3.36
CA GLN A 77 -14.29 -7.17 -4.00
C GLN A 77 -13.99 -8.29 -3.01
N ALA A 78 -13.43 -7.97 -1.83
CA ALA A 78 -13.13 -8.97 -0.83
C ALA A 78 -14.40 -9.64 -0.28
N LEU A 79 -15.46 -8.87 -0.01
CA LEU A 79 -16.74 -9.41 0.45
C LEU A 79 -17.49 -10.20 -0.64
N SER A 80 -17.43 -9.76 -1.90
CA SER A 80 -18.10 -10.47 -2.99
C SER A 80 -17.53 -11.88 -3.20
N TYR A 81 -16.21 -12.04 -3.07
CA TYR A 81 -15.53 -13.33 -3.15
C TYR A 81 -15.39 -14.07 -1.80
N LYS A 82 -15.90 -13.50 -0.70
CA LYS A 82 -15.78 -14.04 0.67
C LYS A 82 -14.31 -14.31 1.07
N LEU A 83 -13.42 -13.39 0.75
CA LEU A 83 -12.00 -13.47 1.03
C LEU A 83 -11.63 -12.76 2.34
N THR A 84 -10.54 -13.20 2.97
CA THR A 84 -9.91 -12.46 4.06
C THR A 84 -9.04 -11.35 3.47
N LEU A 85 -9.26 -10.10 3.91
CA LEU A 85 -8.43 -8.97 3.51
C LEU A 85 -7.19 -8.85 4.41
N VAL A 86 -6.01 -9.06 3.84
CA VAL A 86 -4.74 -8.77 4.50
C VAL A 86 -4.35 -7.33 4.22
N THR A 87 -4.25 -6.49 5.26
CA THR A 87 -3.98 -5.06 5.12
C THR A 87 -3.20 -4.49 6.29
N ALA A 88 -2.36 -3.49 6.03
CA ALA A 88 -1.74 -2.65 7.08
C ALA A 88 -2.66 -1.50 7.52
N ASN A 89 -3.73 -1.21 6.77
CA ASN A 89 -4.69 -0.14 7.07
C ASN A 89 -5.93 -0.68 7.82
N THR A 90 -5.72 -1.54 8.82
CA THR A 90 -6.80 -2.21 9.54
C THR A 90 -7.82 -1.24 10.15
N LYS A 91 -7.36 -0.07 10.63
CA LYS A 91 -8.22 0.97 11.22
C LYS A 91 -9.27 1.51 10.24
N GLU A 92 -8.95 1.61 8.95
CA GLU A 92 -9.88 2.10 7.94
C GLU A 92 -10.87 1.00 7.55
N PHE A 93 -10.37 -0.21 7.27
CA PHE A 93 -11.20 -1.35 6.87
C PHE A 93 -12.08 -1.92 8.00
N ALA A 94 -11.72 -1.74 9.27
CA ALA A 94 -12.55 -2.12 10.43
C ALA A 94 -13.91 -1.41 10.48
N ARG A 95 -14.12 -0.35 9.67
CA ARG A 95 -15.43 0.30 9.50
C ARG A 95 -16.38 -0.54 8.65
N VAL A 96 -15.85 -1.44 7.82
CA VAL A 96 -16.64 -2.33 6.96
C VAL A 96 -16.99 -3.60 7.74
N LYS A 97 -18.30 -3.81 7.95
CA LYS A 97 -18.79 -4.97 8.69
C LYS A 97 -18.47 -6.28 7.95
N GLY A 98 -17.84 -7.23 8.65
CA GLY A 98 -17.58 -8.59 8.15
C GLY A 98 -16.30 -8.76 7.33
N LEU A 99 -15.37 -7.80 7.39
CA LEU A 99 -14.15 -7.81 6.56
C LEU A 99 -12.84 -8.01 7.36
N VAL A 100 -12.68 -7.30 8.48
CA VAL A 100 -11.48 -7.31 9.34
C VAL A 100 -11.88 -7.48 10.80
#